data_AF-A0A2D7FFN6-F1
#
_entry.id   AF-A0A2D7FFN6-F1
#
_cell.length_a   1.000
_cell.length_b   1.000
_cell.length_c   1.000
_cell.angle_alpha   90.00
_cell.angle_beta   90.00
_cell.angle_gamma   90.00
#
_symmetry.space_group_name_H-M   'P 1'
#
loop_
_entity.id
_entity.type
_entity.pdbx_description
1 polymer ?
#
loop_
_entity_poly.entity_id
_entity_poly.type
_entity_poly.pdbx_seq_one_letter_code
_entity_poly.pdbx_strand_id
1 'polypeptide(L)'
;MFQSFRRKWSQLQTRYCQNTDGSMAIEFAAVVGPFLMLLMGTMIVGLYFFVTFSLENAVEQASRQIRTGQAQLAGMTKDQFKASVCSHAPGFIDCTTDLRVNVIQVSGFNSAIPTSCLDGGGNLIGNPANDPVPGSAG
;
A
#
# COMPACT_ATOMS: atom_id res chain seq x y z
N MET A 1 20.91 -1.44 -50.49
CA MET A 1 21.59 -0.80 -49.34
C MET A 1 21.43 -1.56 -48.01
N PHE A 2 20.33 -2.29 -47.75
CA PHE A 2 20.10 -3.03 -46.49
C PHE A 2 20.76 -4.43 -46.38
N GLN A 3 21.37 -4.98 -47.44
CA GLN A 3 21.90 -6.35 -47.43
C GLN A 3 23.34 -6.48 -46.91
N SER A 4 24.14 -5.41 -46.85
CA SER A 4 25.54 -5.48 -46.36
C SER A 4 25.65 -5.50 -44.84
N PHE A 5 24.61 -5.06 -44.12
CA PHE A 5 24.59 -5.00 -42.66
C PHE A 5 24.43 -6.39 -42.02
N ARG A 6 23.69 -7.30 -42.67
CA ARG A 6 23.40 -8.65 -42.19
C ARG A 6 24.63 -9.58 -42.20
N ARG A 7 25.56 -9.39 -43.14
CA ARG A 7 26.78 -10.23 -43.26
C ARG A 7 27.83 -9.93 -42.20
N LYS A 8 27.98 -8.66 -41.79
CA LYS A 8 28.93 -8.28 -40.73
C LYS A 8 28.50 -8.76 -39.35
N TRP A 9 27.19 -8.82 -39.09
CA TRP A 9 26.66 -9.34 -37.82
C TRP A 9 26.80 -10.85 -37.67
N SER A 10 26.67 -11.63 -38.77
CA SER A 10 26.83 -13.09 -38.67
C SER A 10 28.27 -13.53 -38.41
N GLN A 11 29.26 -12.76 -38.87
CA GLN A 11 30.69 -13.02 -38.63
C GLN A 11 31.14 -12.66 -37.21
N LEU A 12 30.49 -11.68 -36.58
CA LEU A 12 30.72 -11.33 -35.18
C LEU A 12 30.13 -12.39 -34.25
N GLN A 13 28.92 -12.89 -34.54
CA GLN A 13 28.28 -13.94 -33.74
C GLN A 13 29.06 -15.26 -33.71
N THR A 14 29.72 -15.65 -34.81
CA THR A 14 30.49 -16.92 -34.84
C THR A 14 31.72 -16.89 -33.94
N ARG A 15 32.33 -15.72 -33.72
CA ARG A 15 33.50 -15.56 -32.83
C ARG A 15 33.10 -15.56 -31.36
N TYR A 16 31.94 -15.01 -31.02
CA TYR A 16 31.39 -15.07 -29.64
C TYR A 16 30.89 -16.48 -29.30
N CYS A 17 30.35 -17.24 -30.26
CA CYS A 17 29.92 -18.63 -30.04
C CYS A 17 31.07 -19.64 -29.91
N GLN A 18 32.31 -19.28 -30.27
CA GLN A 18 33.49 -20.15 -30.11
C GLN A 18 34.21 -19.99 -28.77
N ASN A 19 33.86 -18.97 -27.97
CA ASN A 19 34.45 -18.75 -26.64
C ASN A 19 33.59 -19.43 -25.56
N THR A 20 34.11 -20.50 -24.98
CA THR A 20 33.52 -21.24 -23.84
C THR A 20 33.81 -20.60 -22.48
N ASP A 21 34.67 -19.60 -22.41
CA ASP A 21 35.12 -18.96 -21.16
C ASP A 21 33.99 -18.26 -20.37
N GLY A 22 32.80 -18.08 -20.99
CA GLY A 22 31.62 -17.47 -20.36
C GLY A 22 30.59 -18.46 -19.80
N SER A 23 30.77 -19.78 -19.93
CA SER A 23 29.77 -20.77 -19.50
C SER A 23 29.55 -20.73 -17.97
N MET A 24 30.61 -20.58 -17.20
CA MET A 24 30.52 -20.50 -15.72
C MET A 24 29.76 -19.25 -15.25
N ALA A 25 29.85 -18.14 -15.98
CA ALA A 25 29.10 -16.93 -15.63
C ALA A 25 27.58 -17.15 -15.76
N ILE A 26 27.16 -17.93 -16.76
CA ILE A 26 25.74 -18.28 -16.98
C ILE A 26 25.25 -19.26 -15.91
N GLU A 27 26.08 -20.25 -15.53
CA GLU A 27 25.75 -21.21 -14.46
C GLU A 27 25.56 -20.51 -13.10
N PHE A 28 26.42 -19.53 -12.77
CA PHE A 28 26.28 -18.76 -11.53
C PHE A 28 25.08 -17.80 -11.59
N ALA A 29 24.85 -17.15 -12.73
CA ALA A 29 23.70 -16.26 -12.91
C ALA A 29 22.36 -17.00 -12.77
N ALA A 30 22.29 -18.27 -13.18
CA ALA A 30 21.10 -19.11 -13.03
C ALA A 30 20.70 -19.34 -11.56
N VAL A 31 21.65 -19.32 -10.63
CA VAL A 31 21.40 -19.49 -9.19
C VAL A 31 21.22 -18.14 -8.49
N VAL A 32 22.04 -17.15 -8.84
CA VAL A 32 22.03 -15.83 -8.19
C VAL A 32 20.79 -15.02 -8.53
N GLY A 33 20.28 -15.14 -9.77
CA GLY A 33 19.05 -14.48 -10.21
C GLY A 33 17.85 -14.75 -9.28
N PRO A 34 17.42 -16.01 -9.10
CA PRO A 34 16.32 -16.34 -8.21
C PRO A 34 16.63 -16.06 -6.73
N PHE A 35 17.89 -16.19 -6.29
CA PHE A 35 18.29 -15.86 -4.92
C PHE A 35 18.09 -14.37 -4.60
N LEU A 36 18.57 -13.47 -5.47
CA LEU A 36 18.39 -12.04 -5.30
C LEU A 36 16.93 -11.62 -5.45
N MET A 37 16.18 -12.27 -6.35
CA MET A 37 14.74 -12.05 -6.49
C MET A 37 14.00 -12.39 -5.19
N LEU A 38 14.34 -13.52 -4.55
CA LEU A 38 13.73 -13.92 -3.28
C LEU A 38 14.12 -12.95 -2.15
N LEU A 39 15.39 -12.56 -2.07
CA LEU A 39 15.88 -11.60 -1.07
C LEU A 39 15.17 -10.24 -1.19
N MET A 40 15.10 -9.69 -2.40
CA MET A 40 14.36 -8.44 -2.62
C MET A 40 12.86 -8.62 -2.37
N GLY A 41 12.28 -9.76 -2.75
CA GLY A 41 10.89 -10.09 -2.46
C GLY A 41 10.57 -10.06 -0.97
N THR A 42 11.39 -10.69 -0.13
CA THR A 42 11.17 -10.68 1.33
C THR A 42 11.36 -9.29 1.93
N MET A 43 12.33 -8.51 1.44
CA MET A 43 12.53 -7.12 1.88
C MET A 43 11.33 -6.22 1.53
N ILE A 44 10.77 -6.35 0.33
CA ILE A 44 9.59 -5.58 -0.11
C ILE A 44 8.37 -5.94 0.74
N VAL A 45 8.14 -7.24 0.96
CA VAL A 45 7.03 -7.71 1.81
C VAL A 45 7.19 -7.20 3.26
N GLY A 46 8.42 -7.21 3.79
CA GLY A 46 8.71 -6.64 5.10
C GLY A 46 8.36 -5.15 5.20
N LEU A 47 8.73 -4.36 4.18
CA LEU A 47 8.37 -2.95 4.12
C LEU A 47 6.86 -2.74 3.99
N TYR A 48 6.17 -3.58 3.21
CA TYR A 48 4.71 -3.53 3.08
C TYR A 48 4.03 -3.69 4.44
N PHE A 49 4.36 -4.74 5.18
CA PHE A 49 3.82 -4.95 6.52
C PHE A 49 4.20 -3.84 7.51
N PHE A 50 5.41 -3.31 7.42
CA PHE A 50 5.84 -2.19 8.26
C PHE A 50 4.94 -0.97 8.08
N VAL A 51 4.61 -0.62 6.83
CA VAL A 51 3.69 0.48 6.51
C VAL A 51 2.28 0.17 7.04
N THR A 52 1.77 -1.04 6.80
CA THR A 52 0.45 -1.47 7.28
C THR A 52 0.33 -1.38 8.80
N PHE A 53 1.25 -1.99 9.54
CA PHE A 53 1.21 -1.98 11.01
C PHE A 53 1.39 -0.58 11.61
N SER A 54 2.22 0.26 10.97
CA SER A 54 2.36 1.64 11.42
C SER A 54 1.06 2.42 11.29
N LEU A 55 0.31 2.20 10.20
CA LEU A 55 -0.99 2.84 9.99
C LEU A 55 -2.06 2.29 10.94
N GLU A 56 -2.09 0.97 11.16
CA GLU A 56 -3.01 0.34 12.10
C GLU A 56 -2.85 0.88 13.52
N ASN A 57 -1.60 1.04 13.98
CA ASN A 57 -1.31 1.64 15.29
C ASN A 57 -1.80 3.10 15.37
N ALA A 58 -1.59 3.89 14.31
CA ALA A 58 -2.09 5.27 14.25
C ALA A 58 -3.62 5.35 14.34
N VAL A 59 -4.32 4.48 13.60
CA VAL A 59 -5.79 4.38 13.64
C VAL A 59 -6.26 3.89 15.01
N GLU A 60 -5.58 2.93 15.62
CA GLU A 60 -5.92 2.44 16.96
C GLU A 60 -5.88 3.58 17.99
N GLN A 61 -4.82 4.40 17.98
CA GLN A 61 -4.69 5.55 18.88
C GLN A 61 -5.79 6.59 18.64
N ALA A 62 -6.06 6.95 17.38
CA ALA A 62 -7.13 7.88 17.05
C ALA A 62 -8.52 7.34 17.46
N SER A 63 -8.77 6.04 17.26
CA SER A 63 -10.06 5.41 17.60
C SER A 63 -10.40 5.49 19.09
N ARG A 64 -9.38 5.56 19.97
CA ARG A 64 -9.58 5.74 21.42
C ARG A 64 -10.28 7.05 21.73
N GLN A 65 -10.01 8.11 20.97
CA GLN A 65 -10.68 9.41 21.15
C GLN A 65 -12.18 9.34 20.86
N ILE A 66 -12.57 8.52 19.87
CA ILE A 66 -13.99 8.25 19.59
C ILE A 66 -14.61 7.38 20.69
N ARG A 67 -13.91 6.32 21.12
CA ARG A 67 -14.42 5.37 22.14
C ARG A 67 -14.54 5.99 23.54
N THR A 68 -13.75 7.02 23.84
CA THR A 68 -13.77 7.74 25.12
C THR A 68 -14.70 8.95 25.14
N GLY A 69 -15.35 9.28 24.02
CA GLY A 69 -16.21 10.46 23.92
C GLY A 69 -15.45 11.78 23.70
N GLN A 70 -14.12 11.76 23.62
CA GLN A 70 -13.33 12.99 23.44
C GLN A 70 -13.61 13.66 22.10
N ALA A 71 -13.78 12.87 21.03
CA ALA A 71 -14.15 13.40 19.71
C ALA A 71 -15.55 14.04 19.70
N GLN A 72 -16.47 13.49 20.50
CA GLN A 72 -17.85 13.97 20.67
C GLN A 72 -17.87 15.29 21.46
N LEU A 73 -17.19 15.33 22.61
CA LEU A 73 -17.09 16.53 23.45
C LEU A 73 -16.41 17.70 22.73
N ALA A 74 -15.46 17.41 21.84
CA ALA A 74 -14.75 18.41 21.05
C ALA A 74 -15.49 18.82 19.76
N GLY A 75 -16.63 18.19 19.42
CA GLY A 75 -17.34 18.46 18.16
C GLY A 75 -16.49 18.17 16.91
N MET A 76 -15.61 17.17 16.99
CA MET A 76 -14.58 16.93 15.97
C MET A 76 -15.20 16.55 14.62
N THR A 77 -14.76 17.23 13.56
CA THR A 77 -15.18 16.91 12.19
C THR A 77 -14.40 15.72 11.61
N LYS A 78 -14.90 15.13 10.53
CA LYS A 78 -14.23 14.04 9.82
C LYS A 78 -12.80 14.39 9.38
N ASP A 79 -12.59 15.62 8.89
CA ASP A 79 -11.27 16.08 8.46
C ASP A 79 -10.30 16.28 9.62
N GLN A 80 -10.80 16.75 10.78
CA GLN A 80 -9.99 16.86 11.99
C GLN A 80 -9.61 15.49 12.55
N PHE A 81 -10.52 14.52 12.50
CA PHE A 81 -10.22 13.15 12.87
C PHE A 81 -9.20 12.53 11.92
N LYS A 82 -9.34 12.76 10.61
CA LYS A 82 -8.34 12.37 9.61
C LYS A 82 -6.97 12.97 9.93
N ALA A 83 -6.91 14.27 10.24
CA ALA A 83 -5.66 14.92 10.65
C ALA A 83 -5.04 14.30 11.91
N SER A 84 -5.87 13.91 12.89
CA SER A 84 -5.42 13.20 14.10
C SER A 84 -4.84 11.81 13.79
N VAL A 85 -5.43 11.06 12.86
CA VAL A 85 -4.83 9.80 12.37
C VAL A 85 -3.50 10.09 11.67
N CYS A 86 -3.47 11.09 10.79
CA CYS A 86 -2.28 11.45 10.03
C CYS A 86 -1.12 11.95 10.90
N SER A 87 -1.40 12.54 12.08
CA SER A 87 -0.33 12.97 13.01
C SER A 87 0.38 11.80 13.70
N HIS A 88 -0.30 10.65 13.82
CA HIS A 88 0.27 9.43 14.37
C HIS A 88 0.82 8.49 13.29
N ALA A 89 0.36 8.65 12.05
CA ALA A 89 0.88 7.91 10.92
C ALA A 89 2.29 8.42 10.55
N PRO A 90 3.18 7.53 10.09
CA PRO A 90 4.49 7.95 9.66
C PRO A 90 4.44 8.75 8.34
N GLY A 91 5.34 9.73 8.20
CA GLY A 91 5.35 10.71 7.10
C GLY A 91 5.69 10.17 5.69
N PHE A 92 5.73 8.85 5.49
CA PHE A 92 5.96 8.23 4.19
C PHE A 92 4.67 7.92 3.41
N ILE A 93 3.50 8.14 4.01
CA ILE A 93 2.18 7.94 3.39
C ILE A 93 1.53 9.31 3.18
N ASP A 94 1.02 9.60 1.98
CA ASP A 94 0.17 10.79 1.76
C ASP A 94 -1.22 10.53 2.37
N CYS A 95 -1.27 10.66 3.69
CA CYS A 95 -2.48 10.47 4.47
C CYS A 95 -3.57 11.50 4.10
N THR A 96 -3.20 12.65 3.52
CA THR A 96 -4.16 13.69 3.13
C THR A 96 -4.94 13.36 1.86
N THR A 97 -4.36 12.68 0.90
CA THR A 97 -5.03 12.34 -0.38
C THR A 97 -5.51 10.90 -0.44
N ASP A 98 -4.69 9.96 0.05
CA ASP A 98 -4.92 8.52 -0.14
C ASP A 98 -5.74 7.88 0.99
N LEU A 99 -5.71 8.45 2.21
CA LEU A 99 -6.45 7.89 3.34
C LEU A 99 -7.90 8.37 3.36
N ARG A 100 -8.83 7.42 3.46
CA ARG A 100 -10.26 7.67 3.68
C ARG A 100 -10.68 7.05 5.00
N VAL A 101 -11.34 7.84 5.83
CA VAL A 101 -11.92 7.38 7.10
C VAL A 101 -13.43 7.24 6.92
N ASN A 102 -13.99 6.14 7.39
CA ASN A 102 -15.42 5.98 7.59
C ASN A 102 -15.70 5.76 9.08
N VAL A 103 -16.57 6.59 9.66
CA VAL A 103 -16.99 6.48 11.05
C VAL A 103 -18.49 6.22 11.04
N ILE A 104 -18.89 5.09 11.61
CA ILE A 104 -20.30 4.72 11.71
C ILE A 104 -20.79 4.93 13.14
N GLN A 105 -21.96 5.54 13.25
CA GLN A 105 -22.72 5.61 14.50
C GLN A 105 -23.72 4.47 14.51
N VAL A 106 -23.76 3.74 15.61
CA VAL A 106 -24.68 2.63 15.80
C VAL A 106 -25.55 2.96 17.01
N SER A 107 -26.86 2.73 16.89
CA SER A 107 -27.85 3.00 17.94
C SER A 107 -27.81 2.00 19.10
N GLY A 108 -27.03 0.93 18.97
CA GLY A 108 -26.78 -0.05 20.02
C GLY A 108 -25.80 -1.14 19.56
N PHE A 109 -25.27 -1.92 20.51
CA PHE A 109 -24.30 -2.98 20.19
C PHE A 109 -24.86 -4.06 19.24
N ASN A 110 -26.17 -4.30 19.28
CA ASN A 110 -26.83 -5.28 18.40
C ASN A 110 -26.94 -4.84 16.93
N SER A 111 -26.74 -3.54 16.63
CA SER A 111 -26.76 -2.99 15.27
C SER A 111 -25.36 -2.66 14.72
N ALA A 112 -24.30 -3.09 15.42
CA ALA A 112 -22.93 -2.89 15.00
C ALA A 112 -22.53 -3.84 13.88
N ILE A 113 -22.86 -3.47 12.65
CA ILE A 113 -22.49 -4.21 11.44
C ILE A 113 -21.33 -3.45 10.76
N PRO A 114 -20.15 -4.08 10.60
CA PRO A 114 -19.06 -3.47 9.86
C PRO A 114 -19.49 -3.28 8.40
N THR A 115 -19.46 -2.04 7.94
CA THR A 115 -19.75 -1.69 6.54
C THR A 115 -18.47 -1.77 5.73
N SER A 116 -18.54 -2.39 4.55
CA SER A 116 -17.41 -2.45 3.61
C SER A 116 -16.99 -1.04 3.19
N CYS A 117 -15.69 -0.78 3.13
CA CYS A 117 -15.13 0.45 2.57
C CYS A 117 -15.17 0.49 1.03
N LEU A 118 -15.60 -0.60 0.38
CA LEU A 118 -15.78 -0.72 -1.05
C LEU A 118 -17.23 -1.03 -1.41
N ASP A 119 -17.74 -0.44 -2.49
CA ASP A 119 -19.02 -0.79 -3.08
C ASP A 119 -18.95 -2.10 -3.88
N GLY A 120 -20.11 -2.62 -4.32
CA GLY A 120 -20.18 -3.83 -5.14
C GLY A 120 -19.50 -3.72 -6.53
N GLY A 121 -19.09 -2.52 -6.93
CA GLY A 121 -18.33 -2.24 -8.15
C GLY A 121 -16.82 -2.11 -7.92
N GLY A 122 -16.34 -2.28 -6.69
CA GLY A 122 -14.92 -2.17 -6.34
C GLY A 122 -14.41 -0.73 -6.20
N ASN A 123 -15.30 0.27 -6.18
CA ASN A 123 -14.91 1.63 -5.87
C ASN A 123 -14.92 1.84 -4.36
N LEU A 124 -14.04 2.72 -3.88
CA LEU A 124 -14.15 3.23 -2.51
C LEU A 124 -15.51 3.91 -2.38
N ILE A 125 -16.29 3.54 -1.36
CA ILE A 125 -17.56 4.23 -1.12
C ILE A 125 -17.27 5.72 -0.89
N GLY A 126 -17.65 6.53 -1.87
CA GLY A 126 -17.61 7.97 -1.74
C GLY A 126 -18.61 8.33 -0.66
N ASN A 127 -18.08 8.80 0.49
CA ASN A 127 -18.78 9.46 1.59
C ASN A 127 -20.29 9.61 1.32
N PRO A 128 -21.15 8.69 1.81
CA PRO A 128 -22.56 9.03 1.96
C PRO A 128 -22.62 10.40 2.63
N ALA A 129 -23.41 11.32 2.08
CA ALA A 129 -23.66 12.64 2.66
C ALA A 129 -24.25 12.60 4.09
N ASN A 130 -24.42 11.40 4.65
CA ASN A 130 -24.99 11.07 5.94
C ASN A 130 -24.02 10.29 6.85
N ASP A 131 -22.72 10.25 6.53
CA ASP A 131 -21.70 9.67 7.42
C ASP A 131 -21.74 10.42 8.76
N PRO A 132 -22.03 9.75 9.88
CA PRO A 132 -22.03 10.38 11.19
C PRO A 132 -20.66 11.01 11.44
N VAL A 133 -20.63 12.33 11.64
CA VAL A 133 -19.39 12.98 12.05
C VAL A 133 -19.03 12.48 13.46
N PRO A 134 -17.74 12.31 13.79
CA PRO A 134 -17.33 11.86 15.13
C PRO A 134 -17.95 12.69 16.26
N GLY A 135 -18.28 13.95 15.97
CA GLY A 135 -18.96 14.90 16.86
C GLY A 135 -20.49 14.82 16.96
N SER A 136 -21.22 14.05 16.14
CA SER A 136 -22.70 14.10 16.07
C SER A 136 -23.43 12.97 16.78
N ALA A 137 -22.75 12.16 17.57
CA ALA A 137 -23.41 11.13 18.36
C ALA A 137 -24.06 11.73 19.62
N GLY A 138 -25.29 12.19 19.45
CA GLY A 138 -26.27 12.49 20.50
C GLY A 138 -27.57 11.74 20.24
#